data_AF-A0A6P0YF03-F1
#
_entry.id   AF-A0A6P0YF03-F1
#
_cell.length_a   1.000
_cell.length_b   1.000
_cell.length_c   1.000
_cell.angle_alpha   90.00
_cell.angle_beta   90.00
_cell.angle_gamma   90.00
#
_symmetry.space_group_name_H-M   'P 1'
#
loop_
_entity.id
_entity.type
_entity.pdbx_description
1 polymer ?
#
loop_
_entity_poly.entity_id
_entity_poly.type
_entity_poly.pdbx_seq_one_letter_code
_entity_poly.pdbx_strand_id
1 'polypeptide(L)'
;MNTQPPNQGAETPKSPEEVLKLVIQDLDSFRQNLTNQLSQDVYRLRVEKEQLNEDISKLRKQYEQLQSKQLESLSQRQIAQQQLWLKQLAQVLANNLQKQLGQKIRDLTESVDPGLQQAGIPGGELPMTNPSNNYYGTTNEFGDSLSGVVSGTFEALKQELDSYQSDLSVQLNSMRSMEQQGEVILEALVSRLQAQLENNHTVSSRTYEVSQSGSNNSANTTSSGKSMLTTSPVESSEVSPKSKTESTAKPKKSASQVQVGLILALLSAALLSLFNVCIKVILNTPPQPSTIFGLFPVEGLINPNVGNSLLILLLRLIVVMLLMPIVATFLYPAVWSDIERLIKSKDFSLWWKVIGSAFFLFLSQVLIYISIGNIPTAIAITIFFIYPIITVLVSWGLFGDRPSMIRIFAMVLIVIGGFLVLPSGEGDYQQGILAAVGAGITFSGYVILTQMSAGKLHPIPFSLVNFAGIFVFSALGLMMPLPTEWSVNINMDPSVNVWSGLIVSGIILGILTLSSYVLNSFAIRFAGAARASIIGTSGPALTALFALLVIGEVLLLKQLLGMLLVIIGVAAMSFERMFAARQKTS
;
A
#
# COMPACT_ATOMS: atom_id res chain seq x y z
N MET A 1 25.41 -30.25 82.33
CA MET A 1 24.10 -30.02 81.68
C MET A 1 23.76 -28.55 81.88
N ASN A 2 23.46 -27.81 80.81
CA ASN A 2 23.08 -26.37 80.75
C ASN A 2 23.82 -25.35 81.64
N THR A 3 24.62 -24.47 81.03
CA THR A 3 24.91 -23.10 81.52
C THR A 3 25.11 -22.13 80.36
N GLN A 4 24.70 -20.87 80.58
CA GLN A 4 24.83 -19.70 79.70
C GLN A 4 24.68 -18.44 80.61
N PRO A 5 25.28 -17.27 80.34
CA PRO A 5 26.41 -16.93 79.46
C PRO A 5 27.69 -16.64 80.31
N PRO A 6 28.64 -15.78 79.87
CA PRO A 6 28.53 -14.34 80.22
C PRO A 6 28.87 -13.38 79.04
N ASN A 7 29.13 -12.11 79.36
CA ASN A 7 29.13 -10.95 78.45
C ASN A 7 30.47 -10.18 78.49
N GLN A 8 30.65 -9.25 77.54
CA GLN A 8 31.68 -8.20 77.44
C GLN A 8 33.09 -8.63 76.97
N GLY A 9 33.77 -7.70 76.31
CA GLY A 9 35.09 -7.86 75.69
C GLY A 9 35.22 -7.02 74.42
N ALA A 10 35.44 -5.71 74.57
CA ALA A 10 35.66 -4.79 73.46
C ALA A 10 37.14 -4.45 73.34
N GLU A 11 37.76 -4.69 72.19
CA GLU A 11 39.05 -4.09 71.83
C GLU A 11 39.29 -4.11 70.31
N THR A 12 39.66 -2.95 69.76
CA THR A 12 40.28 -2.75 68.46
C THR A 12 41.68 -2.17 68.75
N PRO A 13 42.74 -2.50 67.97
CA PRO A 13 42.71 -2.41 66.50
C PRO A 13 43.42 -3.55 65.73
N LYS A 14 43.02 -3.72 64.45
CA LYS A 14 43.93 -4.28 63.43
C LYS A 14 45.05 -3.28 63.19
N SER A 15 46.29 -3.73 62.99
CA SER A 15 47.38 -2.77 62.86
C SER A 15 47.27 -1.97 61.54
N PRO A 16 47.75 -0.71 61.49
CA PRO A 16 47.81 0.04 60.23
C PRO A 16 48.60 -0.69 59.15
N GLU A 17 49.58 -1.52 59.53
CA GLU A 17 50.42 -2.31 58.64
C GLU A 17 49.66 -3.48 58.01
N GLU A 18 48.75 -4.14 58.73
CA GLU A 18 47.85 -5.15 58.14
C GLU A 18 46.93 -4.54 57.09
N VAL A 19 46.37 -3.36 57.38
CA VAL A 19 45.49 -2.64 56.44
C VAL A 19 46.28 -2.18 55.22
N LEU A 20 47.48 -1.63 55.42
CA LEU A 20 48.36 -1.22 54.31
C LEU A 20 48.74 -2.42 53.43
N LYS A 21 49.09 -3.56 54.04
CA LYS A 21 49.47 -4.79 53.32
C LYS A 21 48.30 -5.38 52.54
N LEU A 22 47.08 -5.36 53.09
CA LEU A 22 45.87 -5.75 52.38
C LEU A 22 45.58 -4.82 51.19
N VAL A 23 45.67 -3.50 51.36
CA VAL A 23 45.45 -2.53 50.29
C VAL A 23 46.49 -2.67 49.17
N ILE A 24 47.77 -2.90 49.50
CA ILE A 24 48.82 -3.16 48.49
C ILE A 24 48.53 -4.45 47.71
N GLN A 25 48.18 -5.53 48.42
CA GLN A 25 47.88 -6.83 47.80
C GLN A 25 46.62 -6.76 46.90
N ASP A 26 45.58 -6.03 47.33
CA ASP A 26 44.37 -5.81 46.56
C ASP A 26 44.66 -4.96 45.30
N LEU A 27 45.46 -3.90 45.43
CA LEU A 27 45.88 -3.03 44.33
C LEU A 27 46.71 -3.76 43.27
N ASP A 28 47.66 -4.63 43.66
CA ASP A 28 48.41 -5.46 42.71
C ASP A 28 47.51 -6.53 42.05
N SER A 29 46.54 -7.10 42.78
CA SER A 29 45.57 -8.04 42.20
C SER A 29 44.66 -7.35 41.17
N PHE A 30 44.19 -6.15 41.46
CA PHE A 30 43.38 -5.32 40.58
C PHE A 30 44.16 -4.89 39.34
N ARG A 31 45.43 -4.49 39.51
CA ARG A 31 46.35 -4.17 38.41
C ARG A 31 46.57 -5.36 37.49
N GLN A 32 46.85 -6.55 38.03
CA GLN A 32 47.02 -7.77 37.23
C GLN A 32 45.75 -8.14 36.46
N ASN A 33 44.59 -8.07 37.14
CA ASN A 33 43.29 -8.35 36.53
C ASN A 33 42.99 -7.39 35.37
N LEU A 34 43.15 -6.07 35.58
CA LEU A 34 43.01 -5.07 34.51
C LEU A 34 43.94 -5.32 33.33
N THR A 35 45.22 -5.66 33.56
CA THR A 35 46.14 -5.96 32.45
C THR A 35 45.76 -7.20 31.67
N ASN A 36 45.21 -8.23 32.33
CA ASN A 36 44.71 -9.42 31.65
C ASN A 36 43.42 -9.12 30.85
N GLN A 37 42.50 -8.36 31.44
CA GLN A 37 41.25 -7.97 30.78
C GLN A 37 41.51 -7.08 29.54
N LEU A 38 42.34 -6.04 29.65
CA LEU A 38 42.73 -5.22 28.49
C LEU A 38 43.46 -6.04 27.42
N SER A 39 44.29 -7.01 27.81
CA SER A 39 44.97 -7.90 26.85
C SER A 39 43.97 -8.77 26.08
N GLN A 40 42.97 -9.33 26.77
CA GLN A 40 41.89 -10.10 26.15
C GLN A 40 41.00 -9.26 25.24
N ASP A 41 40.60 -8.06 25.66
CA ASP A 41 39.79 -7.15 24.84
C ASP A 41 40.55 -6.63 23.62
N VAL A 42 41.86 -6.30 23.75
CA VAL A 42 42.71 -5.93 22.61
C VAL A 42 42.90 -7.10 21.64
N TYR A 43 43.02 -8.34 22.12
CA TYR A 43 43.07 -9.52 21.27
C TYR A 43 41.75 -9.72 20.52
N ARG A 44 40.61 -9.65 21.22
CA ARG A 44 39.27 -9.76 20.63
C ARG A 44 39.04 -8.70 19.55
N LEU A 45 39.32 -7.43 19.85
CA LEU A 45 39.14 -6.31 18.91
C LEU A 45 40.03 -6.44 17.67
N ARG A 46 41.21 -7.08 17.77
CA ARG A 46 42.04 -7.40 16.60
C ARG A 46 41.41 -8.48 15.72
N VAL A 47 40.88 -9.55 16.31
CA VAL A 47 40.18 -10.62 15.57
C VAL A 47 38.93 -10.07 14.88
N GLU A 48 38.12 -9.30 15.61
CA GLU A 48 36.88 -8.68 15.12
C GLU A 48 37.16 -7.67 13.99
N LYS A 49 38.24 -6.89 14.10
CA LYS A 49 38.71 -6.01 13.02
C LYS A 49 39.11 -6.80 11.76
N GLU A 50 39.86 -7.89 11.91
CA GLU A 50 40.34 -8.67 10.75
C GLU A 50 39.16 -9.33 10.02
N GLN A 51 38.18 -9.83 10.76
CA GLN A 51 36.95 -10.39 10.22
C GLN A 51 36.12 -9.32 9.45
N LEU A 52 35.96 -8.11 10.00
CA LEU A 52 35.31 -7.01 9.28
C LEU A 52 36.07 -6.65 7.99
N ASN A 53 37.40 -6.68 8.01
CA ASN A 53 38.24 -6.36 6.85
C ASN A 53 38.08 -7.42 5.74
N GLU A 54 37.99 -8.70 6.11
CA GLU A 54 37.69 -9.79 5.19
C GLU A 54 36.29 -9.65 4.57
N ASP A 55 35.27 -9.35 5.37
CA ASP A 55 33.89 -9.20 4.89
C ASP A 55 33.68 -7.95 4.03
N ILE A 56 34.37 -6.83 4.32
CA ILE A 56 34.45 -5.67 3.42
C ILE A 56 35.06 -6.08 2.06
N SER A 57 36.10 -6.93 2.05
CA SER A 57 36.69 -7.43 0.80
C SER A 57 35.73 -8.33 -0.01
N LYS A 58 34.88 -9.11 0.66
CA LYS A 58 33.82 -9.93 0.03
C LYS A 58 32.73 -9.06 -0.56
N LEU A 59 32.23 -8.07 0.19
CA LEU A 59 31.22 -7.11 -0.29
C LEU A 59 31.72 -6.34 -1.51
N ARG A 60 32.99 -5.90 -1.50
CA ARG A 60 33.59 -5.19 -2.64
C ARG A 60 33.64 -6.04 -3.91
N LYS A 61 34.05 -7.32 -3.79
CA LYS A 61 34.03 -8.29 -4.90
C LYS A 61 32.61 -8.61 -5.39
N GLN A 62 31.64 -8.71 -4.49
CA GLN A 62 30.23 -8.86 -4.87
C GLN A 62 29.70 -7.64 -5.62
N TYR A 63 30.07 -6.43 -5.19
CA TYR A 63 29.69 -5.19 -5.87
C TYR A 63 30.29 -5.13 -7.28
N GLU A 64 31.58 -5.45 -7.43
CA GLU A 64 32.27 -5.54 -8.73
C GLU A 64 31.64 -6.61 -9.66
N GLN A 65 31.18 -7.76 -9.12
CA GLN A 65 30.44 -8.77 -9.88
C GLN A 65 29.01 -8.37 -10.25
N LEU A 66 28.33 -7.59 -9.42
CA LEU A 66 26.99 -7.07 -9.72
C LEU A 66 27.08 -5.98 -10.79
N GLN A 67 28.07 -5.10 -10.68
CA GLN A 67 28.31 -4.02 -11.64
C GLN A 67 28.69 -4.55 -13.03
N SER A 68 29.53 -5.59 -13.12
CA SER A 68 29.87 -6.21 -14.41
C SER A 68 28.68 -6.91 -15.07
N LYS A 69 27.90 -7.70 -14.30
CA LYS A 69 26.63 -8.28 -14.79
C LYS A 69 25.62 -7.21 -15.24
N GLN A 70 25.52 -6.10 -14.51
CA GLN A 70 24.64 -5.01 -14.89
C GLN A 70 25.09 -4.37 -16.22
N LEU A 71 26.39 -4.08 -16.38
CA LEU A 71 26.95 -3.52 -17.60
C LEU A 71 26.76 -4.46 -18.82
N GLU A 72 26.98 -5.77 -18.62
CA GLU A 72 26.75 -6.80 -19.63
C GLU A 72 25.26 -6.92 -20.00
N SER A 73 24.35 -6.87 -19.03
CA SER A 73 22.90 -6.87 -19.29
C SER A 73 22.42 -5.61 -20.03
N LEU A 74 23.06 -4.46 -19.79
CA LEU A 74 22.75 -3.19 -20.45
C LEU A 74 23.25 -3.19 -21.90
N SER A 75 24.49 -3.65 -22.17
CA SER A 75 24.99 -3.76 -23.54
C SER A 75 24.19 -4.79 -24.34
N GLN A 76 23.81 -5.92 -23.73
CA GLN A 76 22.99 -6.94 -24.38
C GLN A 76 21.55 -6.46 -24.65
N ARG A 77 20.98 -5.63 -23.76
CA ARG A 77 19.72 -4.89 -24.03
C ARG A 77 19.87 -3.86 -25.14
N GLN A 78 20.95 -3.08 -25.18
CA GLN A 78 21.21 -2.12 -26.26
C GLN A 78 21.36 -2.81 -27.62
N ILE A 79 22.08 -3.93 -27.69
CA ILE A 79 22.23 -4.74 -28.92
C ILE A 79 20.87 -5.32 -29.35
N ALA A 80 20.07 -5.85 -28.42
CA ALA A 80 18.73 -6.34 -28.71
C ALA A 80 17.78 -5.22 -29.19
N GLN A 81 17.84 -4.04 -28.57
CA GLN A 81 17.07 -2.86 -28.99
C GLN A 81 17.52 -2.33 -30.36
N GLN A 82 18.83 -2.27 -30.63
CA GLN A 82 19.34 -1.92 -31.96
C GLN A 82 18.86 -2.92 -33.02
N GLN A 83 18.87 -4.23 -32.74
CA GLN A 83 18.33 -5.23 -33.67
C GLN A 83 16.81 -5.13 -33.86
N LEU A 84 16.04 -4.76 -32.82
CA LEU A 84 14.61 -4.48 -32.95
C LEU A 84 14.35 -3.21 -33.78
N TRP A 85 15.13 -2.16 -33.54
CA TRP A 85 15.03 -0.88 -34.22
C TRP A 85 15.43 -0.99 -35.70
N LEU A 86 16.52 -1.69 -36.04
CA LEU A 86 16.86 -2.00 -37.44
C LEU A 86 15.74 -2.76 -38.14
N LYS A 87 15.07 -3.70 -37.46
CA LYS A 87 13.92 -4.44 -38.02
C LYS A 87 12.71 -3.53 -38.24
N GLN A 88 12.37 -2.66 -37.28
CA GLN A 88 11.29 -1.68 -37.45
C GLN A 88 11.61 -0.67 -38.56
N LEU A 89 12.83 -0.15 -38.60
CA LEU A 89 13.28 0.80 -39.62
C LEU A 89 13.25 0.17 -41.02
N ALA A 90 13.73 -1.06 -41.19
CA ALA A 90 13.60 -1.81 -42.44
C ALA A 90 12.13 -2.08 -42.83
N GLN A 91 11.26 -2.39 -41.86
CA GLN A 91 9.83 -2.60 -42.10
C GLN A 91 9.10 -1.31 -42.51
N VAL A 92 9.47 -0.17 -41.93
CA VAL A 92 8.91 1.16 -42.26
C VAL A 92 9.41 1.62 -43.63
N LEU A 93 10.71 1.51 -43.92
CA LEU A 93 11.26 1.78 -45.25
C LEU A 93 10.58 0.92 -46.33
N ALA A 94 10.47 -0.40 -46.11
CA ALA A 94 9.79 -1.30 -47.05
C ALA A 94 8.33 -0.90 -47.29
N ASN A 95 7.57 -0.61 -46.22
CA ASN A 95 6.18 -0.16 -46.34
C ASN A 95 6.04 1.19 -47.05
N ASN A 96 6.95 2.15 -46.83
CA ASN A 96 6.88 3.48 -47.44
C ASN A 96 7.27 3.42 -48.92
N LEU A 97 8.35 2.69 -49.25
CA LEU A 97 8.79 2.42 -50.62
C LEU A 97 7.69 1.68 -51.42
N GLN A 98 7.09 0.65 -50.83
CA GLN A 98 6.00 -0.12 -51.46
C GLN A 98 4.74 0.73 -51.67
N LYS A 99 4.41 1.65 -50.76
CA LYS A 99 3.31 2.61 -50.95
C LYS A 99 3.60 3.59 -52.09
N GLN A 100 4.75 4.25 -52.09
CA GLN A 100 5.08 5.23 -53.13
C GLN A 100 5.16 4.61 -54.53
N LEU A 101 5.79 3.43 -54.65
CA LEU A 101 5.78 2.64 -55.90
C LEU A 101 4.35 2.22 -56.29
N GLY A 102 3.59 1.66 -55.33
CA GLY A 102 2.23 1.17 -55.57
C GLY A 102 1.16 2.26 -55.80
N GLN A 103 1.49 3.52 -55.56
CA GLN A 103 0.69 4.69 -55.96
C GLN A 103 1.15 5.20 -57.34
N LYS A 104 2.44 5.53 -57.53
CA LYS A 104 2.91 6.07 -58.81
C LYS A 104 2.76 5.11 -60.00
N ILE A 105 2.87 3.79 -59.80
CA ILE A 105 2.57 2.81 -60.86
C ILE A 105 1.08 2.86 -61.25
N ARG A 106 0.18 3.18 -60.31
CA ARG A 106 -1.24 3.38 -60.58
C ARG A 106 -1.48 4.67 -61.37
N ASP A 107 -0.87 5.78 -60.93
CA ASP A 107 -0.94 7.07 -61.63
C ASP A 107 -0.43 6.95 -63.08
N LEU A 108 0.68 6.22 -63.31
CA LEU A 108 1.18 5.92 -64.66
C LEU A 108 0.20 5.03 -65.45
N THR A 109 -0.40 4.02 -64.83
CA THR A 109 -1.37 3.14 -65.51
C THR A 109 -2.63 3.90 -65.93
N GLU A 110 -3.12 4.80 -65.09
CA GLU A 110 -4.31 5.63 -65.37
C GLU A 110 -4.03 6.73 -66.40
N SER A 111 -2.76 7.08 -66.63
CA SER A 111 -2.32 7.97 -67.73
C SER A 111 -2.23 7.29 -69.10
N VAL A 112 -2.38 5.96 -69.19
CA VAL A 112 -2.26 5.19 -70.44
C VAL A 112 -3.62 4.61 -70.88
N ASP A 113 -4.27 5.38 -71.75
CA ASP A 113 -5.38 5.03 -72.65
C ASP A 113 -6.80 4.75 -72.06
N PRO A 114 -7.73 5.72 -72.15
CA PRO A 114 -9.17 5.52 -72.05
C PRO A 114 -9.84 5.30 -73.44
N GLY A 115 -9.29 4.41 -74.28
CA GLY A 115 -9.55 4.41 -75.73
C GLY A 115 -10.53 3.37 -76.31
N LEU A 116 -10.94 2.33 -75.57
CA LEU A 116 -11.69 1.19 -76.15
C LEU A 116 -12.98 0.81 -75.39
N GLN A 117 -14.05 1.55 -75.65
CA GLN A 117 -15.41 1.01 -75.62
C GLN A 117 -16.44 1.82 -76.44
N GLN A 118 -17.21 1.11 -77.28
CA GLN A 118 -18.58 1.44 -77.69
C GLN A 118 -18.85 2.59 -78.69
N ALA A 119 -18.67 2.35 -79.99
CA ALA A 119 -19.41 3.00 -81.10
C ALA A 119 -19.46 2.08 -82.35
N GLY A 120 -20.37 2.35 -83.30
CA GLY A 120 -20.67 1.45 -84.43
C GLY A 120 -20.30 1.96 -85.83
N ILE A 121 -20.24 1.01 -86.78
CA ILE A 121 -20.12 1.14 -88.25
C ILE A 121 -21.38 1.88 -88.78
N PRO A 122 -21.31 2.89 -89.70
CA PRO A 122 -20.81 2.66 -91.07
C PRO A 122 -20.14 3.81 -91.88
N GLY A 123 -19.27 3.40 -92.80
CA GLY A 123 -19.21 3.94 -94.18
C GLY A 123 -18.08 4.93 -94.51
N GLY A 124 -17.44 4.72 -95.68
CA GLY A 124 -16.61 5.73 -96.36
C GLY A 124 -15.13 5.38 -96.55
N GLU A 125 -14.80 4.79 -97.71
CA GLU A 125 -13.57 4.94 -98.52
C GLU A 125 -12.15 4.83 -97.90
N LEU A 126 -11.28 4.04 -98.57
CA LEU A 126 -9.83 4.00 -98.36
C LEU A 126 -9.12 5.02 -99.26
N PRO A 127 -7.92 5.51 -98.87
CA PRO A 127 -6.76 5.08 -99.65
C PRO A 127 -5.47 4.79 -98.86
N MET A 128 -4.98 3.56 -99.02
CA MET A 128 -3.58 3.12 -99.12
C MET A 128 -2.43 4.10 -98.77
N THR A 129 -1.66 3.77 -97.72
CA THR A 129 -0.18 3.87 -97.71
C THR A 129 0.44 2.68 -96.98
N ASN A 130 1.66 2.28 -97.35
CA ASN A 130 2.34 1.07 -96.88
C ASN A 130 2.95 1.22 -95.46
N PRO A 131 3.26 0.12 -94.73
CA PRO A 131 3.70 0.17 -93.34
C PRO A 131 5.18 0.51 -93.19
N SER A 132 5.54 1.16 -92.08
CA SER A 132 6.94 1.32 -91.63
C SER A 132 7.05 1.60 -90.14
N ASN A 133 8.10 1.04 -89.54
CA ASN A 133 8.47 1.07 -88.12
C ASN A 133 8.18 2.38 -87.39
N ASN A 134 7.47 2.31 -86.25
CA ASN A 134 7.59 3.34 -85.21
C ASN A 134 7.45 2.77 -83.77
N TYR A 135 7.92 1.55 -83.56
CA TYR A 135 7.79 0.80 -82.29
C TYR A 135 8.91 1.10 -81.26
N TYR A 136 9.70 2.15 -81.49
CA TYR A 136 10.90 2.50 -80.70
C TYR A 136 10.85 3.86 -80.00
N GLY A 137 9.74 4.61 -80.11
CA GLY A 137 9.56 5.87 -79.39
C GLY A 137 9.22 5.64 -77.91
N THR A 138 8.13 4.92 -77.66
CA THR A 138 7.50 4.78 -76.34
C THR A 138 8.38 4.09 -75.28
N THR A 139 9.35 3.26 -75.70
CA THR A 139 10.29 2.60 -74.79
C THR A 139 11.27 3.55 -74.13
N ASN A 140 11.61 4.67 -74.79
CA ASN A 140 12.62 5.59 -74.30
C ASN A 140 12.02 6.57 -73.29
N GLU A 141 10.83 7.12 -73.56
CA GLU A 141 10.09 7.94 -72.59
C GLU A 141 9.77 7.17 -71.30
N PHE A 142 9.46 5.87 -71.40
CA PHE A 142 9.27 5.02 -70.23
C PHE A 142 10.58 4.77 -69.47
N GLY A 143 11.72 4.63 -70.18
CA GLY A 143 13.05 4.51 -69.57
C GLY A 143 13.48 5.76 -68.81
N ASP A 144 13.35 6.94 -69.44
CA ASP A 144 13.76 8.23 -68.86
C ASP A 144 12.87 8.63 -67.68
N SER A 145 11.55 8.42 -67.77
CA SER A 145 10.63 8.67 -66.65
C SER A 145 10.86 7.71 -65.47
N LEU A 146 11.16 6.42 -65.72
CA LEU A 146 11.53 5.48 -64.67
C LEU A 146 12.86 5.87 -64.00
N SER A 147 13.85 6.31 -64.80
CA SER A 147 15.14 6.81 -64.30
C SER A 147 14.98 8.05 -63.40
N GLY A 148 14.11 8.99 -63.80
CA GLY A 148 13.74 10.16 -62.98
C GLY A 148 13.05 9.79 -61.67
N VAL A 149 12.19 8.76 -61.66
CA VAL A 149 11.55 8.23 -60.44
C VAL A 149 12.56 7.57 -59.49
N VAL A 150 13.56 6.84 -60.02
CA VAL A 150 14.62 6.23 -59.20
C VAL A 150 15.55 7.31 -58.62
N SER A 151 15.94 8.30 -59.41
CA SER A 151 16.80 9.40 -58.94
C SER A 151 16.08 10.27 -57.89
N GLY A 152 14.80 10.57 -58.11
CA GLY A 152 13.99 11.35 -57.17
C GLY A 152 13.72 10.63 -55.83
N THR A 153 13.55 9.31 -55.84
CA THR A 153 13.44 8.55 -54.57
C THR A 153 14.80 8.43 -53.87
N PHE A 154 15.92 8.39 -54.60
CA PHE A 154 17.26 8.39 -54.01
C PHE A 154 17.61 9.74 -53.34
N GLU A 155 17.29 10.88 -53.96
CA GLU A 155 17.48 12.19 -53.29
C GLU A 155 16.59 12.37 -52.07
N ALA A 156 15.31 11.96 -52.15
CA ALA A 156 14.40 12.01 -51.01
C ALA A 156 14.92 11.15 -49.83
N LEU A 157 15.35 9.91 -50.09
CA LEU A 157 15.96 9.03 -49.09
C LEU A 157 17.24 9.61 -48.49
N LYS A 158 18.08 10.26 -49.31
CA LYS A 158 19.29 10.93 -48.83
C LYS A 158 18.96 12.11 -47.92
N GLN A 159 18.01 12.96 -48.30
CA GLN A 159 17.60 14.11 -47.50
C GLN A 159 16.94 13.68 -46.17
N GLU A 160 16.17 12.59 -46.18
CA GLU A 160 15.63 11.97 -44.97
C GLU A 160 16.75 11.40 -44.09
N LEU A 161 17.77 10.74 -44.67
CA LEU A 161 18.95 10.24 -43.95
C LEU A 161 19.79 11.36 -43.30
N ASP A 162 20.03 12.45 -44.02
CA ASP A 162 20.75 13.64 -43.51
C ASP A 162 19.97 14.27 -42.33
N SER A 163 18.63 14.27 -42.38
CA SER A 163 17.79 14.73 -41.26
C SER A 163 17.88 13.80 -40.04
N TYR A 164 17.89 12.49 -40.22
CA TYR A 164 18.07 11.52 -39.14
C TYR A 164 19.48 11.58 -38.52
N GLN A 165 20.52 11.90 -39.30
CA GLN A 165 21.85 12.16 -38.76
C GLN A 165 21.87 13.42 -37.88
N SER A 166 21.11 14.46 -38.27
CA SER A 166 20.94 15.68 -37.45
C SER A 166 20.29 15.34 -36.10
N ASP A 167 19.12 14.69 -36.11
CA ASP A 167 18.40 14.31 -34.88
C ASP A 167 19.21 13.38 -33.97
N LEU A 168 19.94 12.40 -34.53
CA LEU A 168 20.83 11.54 -33.76
C LEU A 168 21.94 12.36 -33.06
N SER A 169 22.48 13.39 -33.73
CA SER A 169 23.51 14.27 -33.16
C SER A 169 22.96 15.17 -32.05
N VAL A 170 21.72 15.67 -32.20
CA VAL A 170 21.01 16.43 -31.16
C VAL A 170 20.74 15.54 -29.95
N GLN A 171 20.27 14.32 -30.17
CA GLN A 171 19.96 13.37 -29.10
C GLN A 171 21.24 12.92 -28.35
N LEU A 172 22.34 12.65 -29.05
CA LEU A 172 23.64 12.36 -28.42
C LEU A 172 24.20 13.54 -27.61
N ASN A 173 24.05 14.77 -28.09
CA ASN A 173 24.43 15.96 -27.32
C ASN A 173 23.54 16.17 -26.09
N SER A 174 22.24 15.87 -26.19
CA SER A 174 21.33 15.89 -25.01
C SER A 174 21.73 14.82 -23.98
N MET A 175 22.16 13.64 -24.41
CA MET A 175 22.63 12.57 -23.52
C MET A 175 23.96 12.93 -22.84
N ARG A 176 24.92 13.51 -23.56
CA ARG A 176 26.16 14.05 -22.95
C ARG A 176 25.89 15.18 -21.96
N SER A 177 24.93 16.05 -22.24
CA SER A 177 24.50 17.08 -21.29
C SER A 177 23.94 16.47 -20.00
N MET A 178 23.18 15.36 -20.12
CA MET A 178 22.64 14.62 -18.98
C MET A 178 23.73 13.85 -18.20
N GLU A 179 24.74 13.32 -18.89
CA GLU A 179 25.92 12.69 -18.30
C GLU A 179 26.73 13.70 -17.46
N GLN A 180 27.01 14.88 -18.01
CA GLN A 180 27.68 15.98 -17.29
C GLN A 180 26.85 16.52 -16.11
N GLN A 181 25.52 16.58 -16.24
CA GLN A 181 24.65 16.92 -15.12
C GLN A 181 24.70 15.85 -14.01
N GLY A 182 24.82 14.57 -14.38
CA GLY A 182 25.08 13.47 -13.44
C GLY A 182 26.41 13.61 -12.70
N GLU A 183 27.48 14.00 -13.41
CA GLU A 183 28.81 14.22 -12.83
C GLU A 183 28.82 15.39 -11.82
N VAL A 184 28.19 16.52 -12.16
CA VAL A 184 28.03 17.68 -11.25
C VAL A 184 27.18 17.32 -10.02
N ILE A 185 26.15 16.48 -10.18
CA ILE A 185 25.36 15.96 -9.04
C ILE A 185 26.21 15.01 -8.17
N LEU A 186 27.10 14.23 -8.77
CA LEU A 186 28.05 13.37 -8.03
C LEU A 186 29.05 14.21 -7.24
N GLU A 187 29.63 15.25 -7.84
CA GLU A 187 30.55 16.18 -7.17
C GLU A 187 29.85 16.92 -6.01
N ALA A 188 28.61 17.36 -6.22
CA ALA A 188 27.76 17.95 -5.18
C ALA A 188 27.41 16.98 -4.04
N LEU A 189 27.33 15.67 -4.31
CA LEU A 189 27.13 14.63 -3.29
C LEU A 189 28.43 14.29 -2.54
N VAL A 190 29.56 14.19 -3.24
CA VAL A 190 30.89 13.92 -2.65
C VAL A 190 31.32 15.05 -1.74
N SER A 191 31.23 16.31 -2.20
CA SER A 191 31.53 17.50 -1.39
C SER A 191 30.61 17.60 -0.16
N ARG A 192 29.33 17.25 -0.29
CA ARG A 192 28.38 17.22 0.84
C ARG A 192 28.66 16.11 1.84
N LEU A 193 29.10 14.93 1.39
CA LEU A 193 29.58 13.85 2.27
C LEU A 193 30.88 14.24 3.00
N GLN A 194 31.81 14.89 2.31
CA GLN A 194 33.06 15.38 2.90
C GLN A 194 32.81 16.43 3.98
N ALA A 195 31.90 17.39 3.73
CA ALA A 195 31.47 18.37 4.73
C ALA A 195 30.69 17.76 5.92
N GLN A 196 30.06 16.59 5.76
CA GLN A 196 29.44 15.85 6.87
C GLN A 196 30.47 15.04 7.68
N LEU A 197 31.55 14.56 7.06
CA LEU A 197 32.65 13.90 7.76
C LEU A 197 33.43 14.89 8.64
N GLU A 198 33.70 16.10 8.15
CA GLU A 198 34.36 17.15 8.96
C GLU A 198 33.49 17.60 10.15
N ASN A 199 32.18 17.77 9.96
CA ASN A 199 31.26 18.14 11.05
C ASN A 199 31.15 17.06 12.14
N ASN A 200 31.37 15.78 11.84
CA ASN A 200 31.35 14.74 12.88
C ASN A 200 32.58 14.76 13.79
N HIS A 201 33.67 15.44 13.41
CA HIS A 201 34.88 15.54 14.25
C HIS A 201 34.81 16.63 15.33
N THR A 202 33.84 17.56 15.28
CA THR A 202 33.74 18.69 16.23
C THR A 202 32.78 18.45 17.40
N VAL A 203 31.95 17.40 17.36
CA VAL A 203 30.88 17.15 18.35
C VAL A 203 31.36 16.32 19.57
N SER A 204 32.39 15.48 19.41
CA SER A 204 32.85 14.55 20.47
C SER A 204 33.64 15.19 21.63
N SER A 205 33.76 16.52 21.71
CA SER A 205 34.67 17.20 22.64
C SER A 205 34.00 18.21 23.60
N ARG A 206 32.69 18.10 23.86
CA ARG A 206 32.00 18.76 24.99
C ARG A 206 30.83 17.94 25.55
N THR A 207 31.07 17.17 26.63
CA THR A 207 30.20 17.03 27.81
C THR A 207 30.91 16.16 28.85
N TYR A 208 31.58 16.80 29.81
CA TYR A 208 31.96 16.21 31.09
C TYR A 208 32.02 17.32 32.15
N GLU A 209 30.94 17.48 32.91
CA GLU A 209 31.03 18.08 34.25
C GLU A 209 29.86 17.58 35.11
N VAL A 210 30.09 17.47 36.42
CA VAL A 210 29.20 16.81 37.38
C VAL A 210 28.99 17.73 38.58
N SER A 211 27.76 17.83 39.08
CA SER A 211 27.49 18.31 40.44
C SER A 211 26.13 17.81 40.97
N GLN A 212 25.96 17.88 42.29
CA GLN A 212 24.94 17.16 43.06
C GLN A 212 23.94 18.08 43.78
N SER A 213 22.98 17.45 44.48
CA SER A 213 22.20 17.96 45.63
C SER A 213 20.86 18.65 45.32
N GLY A 214 19.92 18.63 46.29
CA GLY A 214 18.62 19.32 46.16
C GLY A 214 17.40 18.65 46.80
N SER A 215 17.47 18.36 48.11
CA SER A 215 16.43 17.76 48.97
C SER A 215 14.99 18.35 48.94
N ASN A 216 14.02 17.52 49.37
CA ASN A 216 12.75 17.82 50.11
C ASN A 216 11.40 18.18 49.42
N ASN A 217 10.35 17.50 49.94
CA ASN A 217 8.97 17.96 50.24
C ASN A 217 7.95 18.31 49.11
N SER A 218 6.63 18.19 49.31
CA SER A 218 5.81 17.30 50.18
C SER A 218 4.29 17.36 49.83
N ALA A 219 3.56 16.27 50.12
CA ALA A 219 2.15 16.20 50.58
C ALA A 219 0.93 16.68 49.72
N ASN A 220 -0.06 15.76 49.63
CA ASN A 220 -1.50 15.92 49.98
C ASN A 220 -2.51 16.64 49.03
N THR A 221 -3.48 15.90 48.42
CA THR A 221 -4.92 15.69 48.81
C THR A 221 -5.89 16.83 48.38
N THR A 222 -7.22 16.68 48.19
CA THR A 222 -8.18 15.58 48.50
C THR A 222 -9.42 15.57 47.56
N SER A 223 -9.86 14.38 47.15
CA SER A 223 -11.24 13.84 46.96
C SER A 223 -12.53 14.69 46.74
N SER A 224 -13.46 14.07 45.97
CA SER A 224 -14.94 13.94 46.20
C SER A 224 -15.97 14.96 45.63
N GLY A 225 -16.94 14.42 44.86
CA GLY A 225 -18.36 14.76 45.05
C GLY A 225 -19.27 14.95 43.80
N LYS A 226 -20.16 13.98 43.50
CA LYS A 226 -21.36 14.02 42.60
C LYS A 226 -21.15 14.53 41.15
N SER A 227 -21.32 13.77 40.06
CA SER A 227 -22.12 12.59 39.69
C SER A 227 -23.61 12.84 39.34
N MET A 228 -23.92 12.88 38.04
CA MET A 228 -25.14 12.30 37.47
C MET A 228 -24.97 11.92 35.97
N LEU A 229 -24.90 10.60 35.69
CA LEU A 229 -25.58 9.79 34.64
C LEU A 229 -25.87 10.41 33.22
N THR A 230 -25.75 9.76 32.04
CA THR A 230 -25.27 8.41 31.55
C THR A 230 -25.40 8.30 29.97
N THR A 231 -25.05 7.28 29.12
CA THR A 231 -24.02 6.18 28.99
C THR A 231 -24.12 5.39 27.63
N SER A 232 -23.24 4.40 27.34
CA SER A 232 -23.19 3.39 26.20
C SER A 232 -24.29 2.27 26.27
N PRO A 233 -24.23 0.97 25.80
CA PRO A 233 -23.21 0.11 25.13
C PRO A 233 -23.60 -0.30 23.68
N VAL A 234 -23.66 -1.54 23.14
CA VAL A 234 -23.97 -2.95 23.54
C VAL A 234 -23.01 -3.88 22.75
N GLU A 235 -22.49 -5.05 23.16
CA GLU A 235 -22.39 -5.82 24.42
C GLU A 235 -23.67 -6.25 25.17
N SER A 236 -24.15 -7.50 24.96
CA SER A 236 -25.14 -8.22 25.80
C SER A 236 -25.18 -9.74 25.54
N SER A 237 -25.67 -10.51 26.53
CA SER A 237 -25.74 -11.98 26.50
C SER A 237 -27.01 -12.54 27.19
N GLU A 238 -27.48 -13.68 26.68
CA GLU A 238 -28.10 -14.83 27.37
C GLU A 238 -28.76 -14.67 28.76
N VAL A 239 -30.01 -15.14 28.90
CA VAL A 239 -30.70 -15.39 30.17
C VAL A 239 -31.41 -16.75 30.12
N SER A 240 -31.29 -17.54 31.20
CA SER A 240 -31.95 -18.84 31.37
C SER A 240 -32.51 -18.98 32.80
N PRO A 241 -33.66 -19.64 33.05
CA PRO A 241 -34.34 -19.56 34.34
C PRO A 241 -33.90 -20.61 35.39
N LYS A 242 -33.54 -20.10 36.57
CA LYS A 242 -33.58 -20.75 37.91
C LYS A 242 -32.72 -22.01 38.16
N SER A 243 -31.57 -21.79 38.81
CA SER A 243 -31.34 -22.34 40.17
C SER A 243 -30.39 -21.43 40.96
N LYS A 244 -30.36 -21.55 42.29
CA LYS A 244 -29.40 -20.85 43.17
C LYS A 244 -28.16 -21.73 43.36
N THR A 245 -26.96 -21.14 43.24
CA THR A 245 -25.73 -21.41 44.04
C THR A 245 -24.80 -20.19 43.91
N GLU A 246 -23.80 -20.10 44.80
CA GLU A 246 -22.96 -18.97 45.19
C GLU A 246 -22.31 -18.07 44.12
N SER A 247 -21.99 -16.84 44.57
CA SER A 247 -21.33 -15.79 43.81
C SER A 247 -19.81 -15.97 43.74
N THR A 248 -19.26 -16.20 42.54
CA THR A 248 -17.86 -15.92 42.23
C THR A 248 -17.75 -14.64 41.40
N ALA A 249 -17.02 -13.65 41.90
CA ALA A 249 -16.85 -12.36 41.24
C ALA A 249 -15.92 -12.48 40.01
N LYS A 250 -16.30 -11.90 38.87
CA LYS A 250 -15.46 -11.88 37.66
C LYS A 250 -14.13 -11.16 37.96
N PRO A 251 -12.96 -11.76 37.69
CA PRO A 251 -11.68 -11.16 38.03
C PRO A 251 -11.41 -9.89 37.20
N LYS A 252 -10.86 -8.86 37.85
CA LYS A 252 -10.41 -7.64 37.15
C LYS A 252 -9.23 -7.99 36.23
N LYS A 253 -9.37 -7.72 34.92
CA LYS A 253 -8.29 -7.91 33.93
C LYS A 253 -7.04 -7.13 34.35
N SER A 254 -5.87 -7.75 34.28
CA SER A 254 -4.60 -7.12 34.68
C SER A 254 -4.17 -6.01 33.72
N ALA A 255 -3.36 -5.06 34.19
CA ALA A 255 -2.88 -3.95 33.37
C ALA A 255 -2.06 -4.44 32.14
N SER A 256 -1.25 -5.48 32.32
CA SER A 256 -0.51 -6.16 31.25
C SER A 256 -1.44 -6.69 30.15
N GLN A 257 -2.57 -7.32 30.50
CA GLN A 257 -3.53 -7.80 29.52
C GLN A 257 -4.13 -6.67 28.67
N VAL A 258 -4.31 -5.47 29.25
CA VAL A 258 -4.78 -4.29 28.51
C VAL A 258 -3.68 -3.76 27.56
N GLN A 259 -2.42 -3.74 27.98
CA GLN A 259 -1.29 -3.36 27.12
C GLN A 259 -1.15 -4.30 25.93
N VAL A 260 -1.20 -5.62 26.15
CA VAL A 260 -1.22 -6.63 25.09
C VAL A 260 -2.35 -6.37 24.09
N GLY A 261 -3.58 -6.12 24.56
CA GLY A 261 -4.71 -5.80 23.69
C GLY A 261 -4.55 -4.51 22.87
N LEU A 262 -3.85 -3.50 23.40
CA LEU A 262 -3.53 -2.27 22.66
C LEU A 262 -2.46 -2.51 21.58
N ILE A 263 -1.45 -3.33 21.86
CA ILE A 263 -0.42 -3.72 20.88
C ILE A 263 -1.05 -4.52 19.73
N LEU A 264 -1.95 -5.47 20.04
CA LEU A 264 -2.68 -6.22 19.01
C LEU A 264 -3.62 -5.32 18.18
N ALA A 265 -4.21 -4.27 18.76
CA ALA A 265 -4.99 -3.30 18.01
C ALA A 265 -4.12 -2.52 17.02
N LEU A 266 -2.90 -2.13 17.43
CA LEU A 266 -1.96 -1.39 16.58
C LEU A 266 -1.46 -2.28 15.44
N LEU A 267 -1.11 -3.54 15.73
CA LEU A 267 -0.69 -4.50 14.71
C LEU A 267 -1.82 -4.82 13.73
N SER A 268 -3.05 -4.99 14.20
CA SER A 268 -4.24 -5.15 13.34
C SER A 268 -4.45 -3.96 12.40
N ALA A 269 -4.37 -2.73 12.93
CA ALA A 269 -4.47 -1.50 12.15
C ALA A 269 -3.33 -1.36 11.14
N ALA A 270 -2.11 -1.77 11.50
CA ALA A 270 -0.97 -1.79 10.59
C ALA A 270 -1.15 -2.79 9.45
N LEU A 271 -1.60 -4.02 9.74
CA LEU A 271 -1.91 -5.01 8.70
C LEU A 271 -3.05 -4.57 7.79
N LEU A 272 -4.09 -3.91 8.32
CA LEU A 272 -5.18 -3.34 7.51
C LEU A 272 -4.70 -2.17 6.63
N SER A 273 -3.75 -1.38 7.13
CA SER A 273 -3.15 -0.27 6.38
C SER A 273 -2.26 -0.77 5.25
N LEU A 274 -1.42 -1.78 5.53
CA LEU A 274 -0.64 -2.49 4.51
C LEU A 274 -1.55 -3.15 3.48
N PHE A 275 -2.70 -3.69 3.87
CA PHE A 275 -3.69 -4.26 2.96
C PHE A 275 -4.19 -3.23 1.93
N ASN A 276 -4.51 -2.00 2.37
CA ASN A 276 -4.93 -0.93 1.46
C ASN A 276 -3.83 -0.59 0.44
N VAL A 277 -2.58 -0.60 0.88
CA VAL A 277 -1.39 -0.36 0.04
C VAL A 277 -1.15 -1.52 -0.93
N CYS A 278 -1.35 -2.78 -0.52
CA CYS A 278 -1.32 -3.92 -1.43
C CYS A 278 -2.41 -3.82 -2.51
N ILE A 279 -3.62 -3.36 -2.20
CA ILE A 279 -4.67 -3.08 -3.21
C ILE A 279 -4.16 -2.05 -4.23
N LYS A 280 -3.48 -0.98 -3.79
CA LYS A 280 -2.89 0.03 -4.68
C LYS A 280 -1.82 -0.55 -5.62
N VAL A 281 -0.92 -1.41 -5.12
CA VAL A 281 0.13 -2.07 -5.94
C VAL A 281 -0.46 -2.98 -7.02
N ILE A 282 -1.58 -3.65 -6.74
CA ILE A 282 -2.25 -4.54 -7.70
C ILE A 282 -2.95 -3.74 -8.82
N LEU A 283 -3.42 -2.53 -8.50
CA LEU A 283 -4.13 -1.66 -9.43
C LEU A 283 -3.13 -0.85 -10.28
N ASN A 284 -3.41 -0.78 -11.58
CA ASN A 284 -2.58 -0.08 -12.53
C ASN A 284 -2.82 1.44 -12.49
N THR A 285 -2.19 2.12 -11.54
CA THR A 285 -2.45 3.54 -11.23
C THR A 285 -1.24 4.44 -11.54
N PRO A 286 -1.40 5.59 -12.23
CA PRO A 286 -0.32 6.56 -12.43
C PRO A 286 0.15 7.23 -11.12
N PRO A 287 1.40 7.74 -11.06
CA PRO A 287 2.46 7.63 -12.06
C PRO A 287 3.12 6.23 -12.08
N GLN A 288 3.64 5.83 -13.24
CA GLN A 288 4.29 4.52 -13.45
C GLN A 288 5.75 4.69 -13.90
N PRO A 289 6.62 3.70 -13.63
CA PRO A 289 6.38 2.50 -12.83
C PRO A 289 6.37 2.81 -11.32
N SER A 290 5.49 2.16 -10.56
CA SER A 290 5.51 2.25 -9.09
C SER A 290 6.67 1.41 -8.55
N THR A 291 7.63 2.06 -7.90
CA THR A 291 8.84 1.39 -7.39
C THR A 291 8.63 0.93 -5.94
N ILE A 292 8.45 -0.38 -5.75
CA ILE A 292 8.30 -0.97 -4.43
C ILE A 292 9.58 -0.73 -3.63
N PHE A 293 9.44 -0.02 -2.50
CA PHE A 293 10.53 0.50 -1.66
C PHE A 293 11.57 1.35 -2.43
N GLY A 294 11.22 1.92 -3.57
CA GLY A 294 12.17 2.62 -4.46
C GLY A 294 13.17 1.70 -5.20
N LEU A 295 13.06 0.38 -5.03
CA LEU A 295 14.05 -0.60 -5.51
C LEU A 295 13.53 -1.51 -6.62
N PHE A 296 12.26 -1.90 -6.56
CA PHE A 296 11.67 -2.87 -7.50
C PHE A 296 10.57 -2.20 -8.33
N PRO A 297 10.78 -1.85 -9.61
CA PRO A 297 9.70 -1.37 -10.46
C PRO A 297 8.66 -2.49 -10.63
N VAL A 298 7.42 -2.21 -10.26
CA VAL A 298 6.28 -3.11 -10.45
C VAL A 298 5.24 -2.39 -11.29
N GLU A 299 4.87 -3.03 -12.38
CA GLU A 299 3.74 -2.62 -13.22
C GLU A 299 2.45 -3.16 -12.60
N GLY A 300 1.39 -2.35 -12.59
CA GLY A 300 0.13 -2.75 -11.95
C GLY A 300 -0.60 -3.79 -12.78
N LEU A 301 -1.04 -4.87 -12.13
CA LEU A 301 -1.58 -6.07 -12.78
C LEU A 301 -2.87 -5.80 -13.58
N ILE A 302 -3.73 -4.90 -13.09
CA ILE A 302 -5.08 -4.69 -13.63
C ILE A 302 -5.56 -3.25 -13.46
N ASN A 303 -6.25 -2.70 -14.46
CA ASN A 303 -6.75 -1.32 -14.42
C ASN A 303 -7.89 -1.16 -13.37
N PRO A 304 -8.02 -0.01 -12.68
CA PRO A 304 -9.06 0.19 -11.68
C PRO A 304 -10.45 0.38 -12.30
N ASN A 305 -11.30 -0.66 -12.22
CA ASN A 305 -12.73 -0.58 -12.54
C ASN A 305 -13.57 -1.51 -11.63
N VAL A 306 -14.87 -1.61 -11.88
CA VAL A 306 -15.82 -2.41 -11.07
C VAL A 306 -15.50 -3.90 -11.16
N GLY A 307 -15.41 -4.49 -12.36
CA GLY A 307 -15.15 -5.91 -12.58
C GLY A 307 -13.80 -6.37 -12.03
N ASN A 308 -12.75 -5.59 -12.24
CA ASN A 308 -11.43 -5.86 -11.68
C ASN A 308 -11.43 -5.74 -10.15
N SER A 309 -12.16 -4.78 -9.58
CA SER A 309 -12.36 -4.69 -8.12
C SER A 309 -13.10 -5.92 -7.56
N LEU A 310 -14.16 -6.37 -8.25
CA LEU A 310 -14.88 -7.61 -7.90
C LEU A 310 -14.00 -8.86 -8.03
N LEU A 311 -13.09 -8.90 -9.00
CA LEU A 311 -12.16 -10.03 -9.20
C LEU A 311 -11.11 -10.10 -8.08
N ILE A 312 -10.48 -8.97 -7.70
CA ILE A 312 -9.61 -8.89 -6.52
C ILE A 312 -10.39 -9.33 -5.28
N LEU A 313 -11.64 -8.85 -5.14
CA LEU A 313 -12.50 -9.14 -4.00
C LEU A 313 -12.81 -10.64 -3.92
N LEU A 314 -13.20 -11.27 -5.03
CA LEU A 314 -13.48 -12.70 -5.13
C LEU A 314 -12.24 -13.56 -4.83
N LEU A 315 -11.10 -13.29 -5.46
CA LEU A 315 -9.85 -14.06 -5.26
C LEU A 315 -9.37 -13.99 -3.80
N ARG A 316 -9.45 -12.81 -3.19
CA ARG A 316 -9.22 -12.63 -1.75
C ARG A 316 -10.22 -13.44 -0.92
N LEU A 317 -11.51 -13.38 -1.24
CA LEU A 317 -12.56 -14.04 -0.48
C LEU A 317 -12.53 -15.57 -0.63
N ILE A 318 -11.98 -16.15 -1.70
CA ILE A 318 -11.72 -17.61 -1.78
C ILE A 318 -10.79 -18.04 -0.63
N VAL A 319 -9.69 -17.32 -0.43
CA VAL A 319 -8.70 -17.62 0.61
C VAL A 319 -9.26 -17.33 2.01
N VAL A 320 -10.07 -16.28 2.16
CA VAL A 320 -10.81 -16.03 3.41
C VAL A 320 -11.81 -17.17 3.67
N MET A 321 -12.58 -17.63 2.69
CA MET A 321 -13.58 -18.69 2.87
C MET A 321 -12.98 -20.08 3.11
N LEU A 322 -11.75 -20.34 2.64
CA LEU A 322 -11.01 -21.56 2.96
C LEU A 322 -10.51 -21.58 4.41
N LEU A 323 -10.05 -20.45 4.94
CA LEU A 323 -9.36 -20.37 6.23
C LEU A 323 -10.25 -19.85 7.38
N MET A 324 -11.20 -18.94 7.11
CA MET A 324 -12.09 -18.36 8.12
C MET A 324 -12.92 -19.41 8.88
N PRO A 325 -13.44 -20.50 8.28
CA PRO A 325 -14.16 -21.52 9.05
C PRO A 325 -13.28 -22.19 10.13
N ILE A 326 -11.99 -22.42 9.84
CA ILE A 326 -11.00 -23.00 10.75
C ILE A 326 -10.62 -21.99 11.85
N VAL A 327 -10.44 -20.72 11.46
CA VAL A 327 -10.20 -19.62 12.40
C VAL A 327 -11.41 -19.39 13.32
N ALA A 328 -12.62 -19.50 12.79
CA ALA A 328 -13.86 -19.23 13.51
C ALA A 328 -14.17 -20.31 14.56
N THR A 329 -13.92 -21.59 14.27
CA THR A 329 -14.04 -22.67 15.28
C THR A 329 -12.98 -22.53 16.38
N PHE A 330 -11.74 -22.16 16.02
CA PHE A 330 -10.67 -21.90 16.99
C PHE A 330 -10.99 -20.71 17.91
N LEU A 331 -11.53 -19.62 17.37
CA LEU A 331 -11.92 -18.44 18.15
C LEU A 331 -13.23 -18.63 18.93
N TYR A 332 -14.17 -19.43 18.42
CA TYR A 332 -15.47 -19.70 19.04
C TYR A 332 -16.03 -21.08 18.62
N PRO A 333 -15.82 -22.15 19.41
CA PRO A 333 -16.19 -23.51 19.04
C PRO A 333 -17.68 -23.73 18.69
N ALA A 334 -18.58 -22.95 19.28
CA ALA A 334 -20.02 -23.03 19.01
C ALA A 334 -20.48 -22.30 17.73
N VAL A 335 -19.55 -21.79 16.89
CA VAL A 335 -19.85 -21.05 15.65
C VAL A 335 -20.84 -21.77 14.74
N TRP A 336 -20.70 -23.09 14.57
CA TRP A 336 -21.58 -23.87 13.70
C TRP A 336 -22.99 -24.01 14.29
N SER A 337 -23.11 -24.21 15.60
CA SER A 337 -24.41 -24.28 16.28
C SER A 337 -25.17 -22.96 16.20
N ASP A 338 -24.48 -21.82 16.29
CA ASP A 338 -25.07 -20.48 16.14
C ASP A 338 -25.49 -20.20 14.68
N ILE A 339 -24.71 -20.61 13.69
CA ILE A 339 -25.07 -20.50 12.27
C ILE A 339 -26.23 -21.43 11.92
N GLU A 340 -26.24 -22.67 12.43
CA GLU A 340 -27.34 -23.61 12.26
C GLU A 340 -28.63 -23.06 12.90
N ARG A 341 -28.54 -22.49 14.10
CA ARG A 341 -29.65 -21.77 14.76
C ARG A 341 -30.14 -20.60 13.93
N LEU A 342 -29.25 -19.78 13.36
CA LEU A 342 -29.61 -18.66 12.50
C LEU A 342 -30.39 -19.15 11.26
N ILE A 343 -29.88 -20.17 10.56
CA ILE A 343 -30.47 -20.74 9.34
C ILE A 343 -31.81 -21.43 9.64
N LYS A 344 -31.94 -22.11 10.79
CA LYS A 344 -33.20 -22.73 11.24
C LYS A 344 -34.17 -21.75 11.91
N SER A 345 -33.75 -20.51 12.20
CA SER A 345 -34.61 -19.53 12.83
C SER A 345 -35.67 -19.01 11.86
N LYS A 346 -36.90 -18.81 12.34
CA LYS A 346 -37.96 -18.11 11.61
C LYS A 346 -37.91 -16.59 11.79
N ASP A 347 -36.81 -16.06 12.36
CA ASP A 347 -36.62 -14.62 12.54
C ASP A 347 -36.11 -13.98 11.24
N PHE A 348 -37.04 -13.79 10.30
CA PHE A 348 -36.76 -13.11 9.03
C PHE A 348 -36.21 -11.68 9.23
N SER A 349 -36.54 -11.01 10.34
CA SER A 349 -35.97 -9.69 10.66
C SER A 349 -34.48 -9.78 10.95
N LEU A 350 -34.02 -10.77 11.73
CA LEU A 350 -32.61 -11.04 11.95
C LEU A 350 -31.92 -11.47 10.64
N TRP A 351 -32.52 -12.40 9.89
CA TRP A 351 -31.90 -12.89 8.65
C TRP A 351 -31.72 -11.78 7.62
N TRP A 352 -32.73 -10.92 7.42
CA TRP A 352 -32.65 -9.75 6.53
C TRP A 352 -31.59 -8.74 6.99
N LYS A 353 -31.44 -8.51 8.31
CA LYS A 353 -30.39 -7.63 8.86
C LYS A 353 -28.99 -8.18 8.61
N VAL A 354 -28.77 -9.49 8.77
CA VAL A 354 -27.47 -10.15 8.55
C VAL A 354 -27.10 -10.16 7.07
N ILE A 355 -28.02 -10.56 6.16
CA ILE A 355 -27.72 -10.57 4.72
C ILE A 355 -27.58 -9.14 4.16
N GLY A 356 -28.38 -8.19 4.68
CA GLY A 356 -28.26 -6.77 4.38
C GLY A 356 -26.93 -6.18 4.86
N SER A 357 -26.44 -6.55 6.05
CA SER A 357 -25.13 -6.09 6.53
C SER A 357 -24.01 -6.59 5.61
N ALA A 358 -24.11 -7.84 5.14
CA ALA A 358 -23.14 -8.41 4.20
C ALA A 358 -23.17 -7.70 2.84
N PHE A 359 -24.35 -7.32 2.34
CA PHE A 359 -24.51 -6.54 1.09
C PHE A 359 -23.91 -5.13 1.22
N PHE A 360 -24.22 -4.42 2.31
CA PHE A 360 -23.66 -3.09 2.56
C PHE A 360 -22.13 -3.12 2.74
N LEU A 361 -21.58 -4.16 3.39
CA LEU A 361 -20.14 -4.34 3.55
C LEU A 361 -19.46 -4.73 2.22
N PHE A 362 -20.10 -5.57 1.41
CA PHE A 362 -19.66 -5.88 0.04
C PHE A 362 -19.58 -4.63 -0.83
N LEU A 363 -20.66 -3.85 -0.91
CA LEU A 363 -20.71 -2.63 -1.71
C LEU A 363 -19.68 -1.59 -1.25
N SER A 364 -19.49 -1.47 0.06
CA SER A 364 -18.43 -0.64 0.65
C SER A 364 -17.02 -1.08 0.23
N GLN A 365 -16.76 -2.39 0.17
CA GLN A 365 -15.46 -2.94 -0.25
C GLN A 365 -15.19 -2.77 -1.75
N VAL A 366 -16.20 -2.91 -2.61
CA VAL A 366 -16.05 -2.59 -4.04
C VAL A 366 -15.76 -1.10 -4.25
N LEU A 367 -16.50 -0.22 -3.56
CA LEU A 367 -16.33 1.23 -3.68
C LEU A 367 -14.97 1.71 -3.14
N ILE A 368 -14.46 1.17 -2.04
CA ILE A 368 -13.14 1.60 -1.54
C ILE A 368 -11.99 1.10 -2.43
N TYR A 369 -12.14 -0.05 -3.12
CA TYR A 369 -11.14 -0.50 -4.11
C TYR A 369 -11.09 0.46 -5.32
N ILE A 370 -12.24 0.85 -5.86
CA ILE A 370 -12.33 1.86 -6.94
C ILE A 370 -11.71 3.18 -6.48
N SER A 371 -11.95 3.59 -5.23
CA SER A 371 -11.34 4.79 -4.66
C SER A 371 -9.81 4.70 -4.56
N ILE A 372 -9.28 3.60 -4.02
CA ILE A 372 -7.82 3.36 -3.95
C ILE A 372 -7.21 3.32 -5.36
N GLY A 373 -7.93 2.83 -6.37
CA GLY A 373 -7.54 2.96 -7.78
C GLY A 373 -7.33 4.42 -8.20
N ASN A 374 -8.38 5.23 -8.11
CA ASN A 374 -8.44 6.55 -8.75
C ASN A 374 -7.81 7.72 -7.95
N ILE A 375 -7.55 7.56 -6.64
CA ILE A 375 -6.85 8.58 -5.81
C ILE A 375 -5.76 7.94 -4.94
N PRO A 376 -4.84 8.73 -4.35
CA PRO A 376 -3.86 8.20 -3.40
C PRO A 376 -4.53 7.45 -2.23
N THR A 377 -3.95 6.31 -1.88
CA THR A 377 -4.48 5.31 -0.92
C THR A 377 -4.84 5.94 0.42
N ALA A 378 -3.95 6.79 0.94
CA ALA A 378 -4.16 7.45 2.23
C ALA A 378 -5.30 8.48 2.21
N ILE A 379 -5.56 9.10 1.06
CA ILE A 379 -6.66 10.04 0.85
C ILE A 379 -7.99 9.28 0.80
N ALA A 380 -8.06 8.18 0.04
CA ALA A 380 -9.23 7.30 -0.03
C ALA A 380 -9.68 6.85 1.38
N ILE A 381 -8.73 6.36 2.18
CA ILE A 381 -9.00 5.94 3.56
C ILE A 381 -9.36 7.12 4.47
N THR A 382 -8.78 8.31 4.29
CA THR A 382 -9.17 9.49 5.07
C THR A 382 -10.60 9.94 4.77
N ILE A 383 -11.02 9.95 3.50
CA ILE A 383 -12.39 10.31 3.09
C ILE A 383 -13.39 9.24 3.54
N PHE A 384 -13.02 7.94 3.47
CA PHE A 384 -13.84 6.84 3.98
C PHE A 384 -14.22 7.02 5.47
N PHE A 385 -13.34 7.61 6.28
CA PHE A 385 -13.61 7.95 7.68
C PHE A 385 -14.67 9.07 7.88
N ILE A 386 -15.42 9.46 6.84
CA ILE A 386 -16.75 10.08 6.95
C ILE A 386 -17.80 9.14 7.59
N TYR A 387 -17.61 7.81 7.52
CA TYR A 387 -18.59 6.81 8.00
C TYR A 387 -19.11 7.02 9.43
N PRO A 388 -18.34 7.50 10.44
CA PRO A 388 -18.85 7.71 11.79
C PRO A 388 -19.89 8.83 11.86
N ILE A 389 -19.75 9.88 11.01
CA ILE A 389 -20.74 10.97 10.91
C ILE A 389 -22.06 10.39 10.42
N ILE A 390 -22.04 9.65 9.31
CA ILE A 390 -23.24 9.04 8.72
C ILE A 390 -23.86 8.05 9.72
N THR A 391 -23.03 7.23 10.38
CA THR A 391 -23.48 6.31 11.45
C THR A 391 -24.18 7.06 12.57
N VAL A 392 -23.68 8.22 13.00
CA VAL A 392 -24.29 9.03 14.08
C VAL A 392 -25.61 9.66 13.62
N LEU A 393 -25.68 10.20 12.41
CA LEU A 393 -26.92 10.80 11.88
C LEU A 393 -28.01 9.74 11.69
N VAL A 394 -27.66 8.58 11.13
CA VAL A 394 -28.59 7.44 10.96
C VAL A 394 -28.99 6.84 12.31
N SER A 395 -28.06 6.71 13.27
CA SER A 395 -28.35 6.27 14.64
C SER A 395 -29.31 7.23 15.36
N TRP A 396 -29.11 8.54 15.25
CA TRP A 396 -30.01 9.54 15.81
C TRP A 396 -31.41 9.45 15.18
N GLY A 397 -31.51 9.32 13.85
CA GLY A 397 -32.78 9.18 13.14
C GLY A 397 -33.55 7.88 13.42
N LEU A 398 -32.85 6.76 13.64
CA LEU A 398 -33.48 5.44 13.83
C LEU A 398 -33.74 5.07 15.30
N PHE A 399 -32.94 5.58 16.24
CA PHE A 399 -33.03 5.23 17.66
C PHE A 399 -33.37 6.42 18.58
N GLY A 400 -33.34 7.66 18.06
CA GLY A 400 -33.61 8.88 18.83
C GLY A 400 -32.40 9.42 19.62
N ASP A 401 -31.27 8.71 19.62
CA ASP A 401 -30.04 9.06 20.36
C ASP A 401 -29.43 10.37 19.86
N ARG A 402 -29.74 11.48 20.53
CA ARG A 402 -29.22 12.82 20.19
C ARG A 402 -27.70 12.87 20.36
N PRO A 403 -26.93 13.36 19.38
CA PRO A 403 -25.49 13.50 19.53
C PRO A 403 -25.12 14.57 20.56
N SER A 404 -24.06 14.33 21.35
CA SER A 404 -23.54 15.31 22.30
C SER A 404 -22.80 16.46 21.58
N MET A 405 -22.55 17.57 22.29
CA MET A 405 -21.76 18.67 21.75
C MET A 405 -20.31 18.27 21.41
N ILE A 406 -19.72 17.33 22.16
CA ILE A 406 -18.40 16.76 21.87
C ILE A 406 -18.45 15.99 20.55
N ARG A 407 -19.50 15.19 20.34
CA ARG A 407 -19.73 14.43 19.11
C ARG A 407 -19.98 15.33 17.91
N ILE A 408 -20.76 16.41 18.06
CA ILE A 408 -21.01 17.41 17.01
C ILE A 408 -19.70 18.12 16.62
N PHE A 409 -18.91 18.57 17.60
CA PHE A 409 -17.60 19.19 17.31
C PHE A 409 -16.65 18.21 16.60
N ALA A 410 -16.61 16.95 17.03
CA ALA A 410 -15.84 15.91 16.38
C ALA A 410 -16.30 15.60 14.94
N MET A 411 -17.60 15.66 14.66
CA MET A 411 -18.14 15.56 13.29
C MET A 411 -17.66 16.74 12.44
N VAL A 412 -17.67 17.97 12.96
CA VAL A 412 -17.18 19.17 12.27
C VAL A 412 -15.68 19.05 11.93
N LEU A 413 -14.85 18.57 12.86
CA LEU A 413 -13.41 18.33 12.60
C LEU A 413 -13.19 17.34 11.44
N ILE A 414 -13.98 16.26 11.38
CA ILE A 414 -13.89 15.28 10.29
C ILE A 414 -14.35 15.88 8.95
N VAL A 415 -15.40 16.72 8.92
CA VAL A 415 -15.83 17.41 7.71
C VAL A 415 -14.73 18.36 7.20
N ILE A 416 -14.17 19.20 8.07
CA ILE A 416 -13.08 20.13 7.70
C ILE A 416 -11.85 19.35 7.21
N GLY A 417 -11.46 18.30 7.92
CA GLY A 417 -10.35 17.43 7.52
C GLY A 417 -10.59 16.70 6.18
N GLY A 418 -11.82 16.24 5.96
CA GLY A 418 -12.27 15.60 4.72
C GLY A 418 -12.28 16.53 3.51
N PHE A 419 -12.58 17.83 3.69
CA PHE A 419 -12.39 18.83 2.64
C PHE A 419 -10.91 19.14 2.39
N LEU A 420 -10.10 19.25 3.45
CA LEU A 420 -8.69 19.64 3.33
C LEU A 420 -7.79 18.54 2.74
N VAL A 421 -8.19 17.26 2.87
CA VAL A 421 -7.50 16.10 2.26
C VAL A 421 -7.77 15.93 0.76
N LEU A 422 -8.77 16.62 0.19
CA LEU A 422 -9.10 16.49 -1.23
C LEU A 422 -7.89 16.80 -2.14
N PRO A 423 -7.62 15.99 -3.17
CA PRO A 423 -6.57 16.27 -4.15
C PRO A 423 -6.87 17.56 -4.92
N SER A 424 -5.82 18.21 -5.41
CA SER A 424 -5.92 19.43 -6.22
C SER A 424 -4.77 19.48 -7.20
N GLY A 425 -5.09 19.58 -8.49
CA GLY A 425 -4.16 19.46 -9.61
C GLY A 425 -4.93 18.97 -10.84
N GLU A 426 -4.22 18.66 -11.91
CA GLU A 426 -4.82 18.06 -13.12
C GLU A 426 -5.01 16.55 -12.93
N GLY A 427 -6.21 16.06 -13.19
CA GLY A 427 -6.57 14.64 -13.10
C GLY A 427 -8.03 14.41 -12.69
N ASP A 428 -8.68 13.35 -13.22
CA ASP A 428 -10.02 12.97 -12.78
C ASP A 428 -9.96 12.19 -11.46
N TYR A 429 -10.01 12.95 -10.37
CA TYR A 429 -10.15 12.41 -9.02
C TYR A 429 -11.62 12.23 -8.60
N GLN A 430 -12.61 12.67 -9.42
CA GLN A 430 -14.01 12.76 -9.02
C GLN A 430 -14.60 11.37 -8.74
N GLN A 431 -14.32 10.40 -9.62
CA GLN A 431 -14.73 9.00 -9.41
C GLN A 431 -14.16 8.44 -8.10
N GLY A 432 -12.88 8.71 -7.80
CA GLY A 432 -12.21 8.23 -6.60
C GLY A 432 -12.75 8.83 -5.31
N ILE A 433 -13.02 10.14 -5.31
CA ILE A 433 -13.61 10.86 -4.17
C ILE A 433 -15.04 10.37 -3.91
N LEU A 434 -15.88 10.29 -4.95
CA LEU A 434 -17.26 9.83 -4.83
C LEU A 434 -17.32 8.37 -4.35
N ALA A 435 -16.39 7.52 -4.81
CA ALA A 435 -16.28 6.14 -4.37
C ALA A 435 -15.87 6.03 -2.88
N ALA A 436 -14.96 6.87 -2.37
CA ALA A 436 -14.66 6.88 -0.92
C ALA A 436 -15.85 7.33 -0.06
N VAL A 437 -16.57 8.38 -0.48
CA VAL A 437 -17.78 8.85 0.21
C VAL A 437 -18.87 7.78 0.19
N GLY A 438 -19.12 7.17 -0.97
CA GLY A 438 -20.06 6.05 -1.12
C GLY A 438 -19.66 4.83 -0.28
N ALA A 439 -18.37 4.50 -0.20
CA ALA A 439 -17.85 3.44 0.65
C ALA A 439 -18.10 3.73 2.14
N GLY A 440 -17.91 4.97 2.59
CA GLY A 440 -18.19 5.39 3.96
C GLY A 440 -19.69 5.39 4.31
N ILE A 441 -20.55 5.84 3.39
CA ILE A 441 -22.01 5.78 3.55
C ILE A 441 -22.48 4.32 3.65
N THR A 442 -22.05 3.47 2.72
CA THR A 442 -22.44 2.04 2.72
C THR A 442 -21.88 1.27 3.91
N PHE A 443 -20.66 1.59 4.37
CA PHE A 443 -20.11 1.04 5.62
C PHE A 443 -20.96 1.41 6.84
N SER A 444 -21.51 2.63 6.89
CA SER A 444 -22.43 3.01 7.97
C SER A 444 -23.70 2.16 8.00
N GLY A 445 -24.21 1.74 6.82
CA GLY A 445 -25.32 0.79 6.71
C GLY A 445 -24.98 -0.58 7.31
N TYR A 446 -23.79 -1.13 6.98
CA TYR A 446 -23.27 -2.34 7.62
C TYR A 446 -23.15 -2.18 9.15
N VAL A 447 -22.60 -1.07 9.63
CA VAL A 447 -22.41 -0.79 11.06
C VAL A 447 -23.76 -0.68 11.81
N ILE A 448 -24.78 -0.06 11.21
CA ILE A 448 -26.12 0.06 11.79
C ILE A 448 -26.84 -1.30 11.82
N LEU A 449 -26.80 -2.08 10.73
CA LEU A 449 -27.42 -3.41 10.69
C LEU A 449 -26.72 -4.41 11.64
N THR A 450 -25.41 -4.25 11.84
CA THR A 450 -24.63 -4.98 12.86
C THR A 450 -25.12 -4.62 14.26
N GLN A 451 -25.32 -3.33 14.57
CA GLN A 451 -25.90 -2.89 15.86
C GLN A 451 -27.31 -3.43 16.06
N MET A 452 -28.17 -3.41 15.03
CA MET A 452 -29.52 -4.00 15.08
C MET A 452 -29.55 -5.53 15.21
N SER A 453 -28.40 -6.20 15.07
CA SER A 453 -28.22 -7.64 15.22
C SER A 453 -27.46 -8.01 16.50
N ALA A 454 -26.93 -7.02 17.23
CA ALA A 454 -26.15 -7.24 18.44
C ALA A 454 -27.00 -7.94 19.53
N GLY A 455 -26.39 -8.88 20.24
CA GLY A 455 -27.06 -9.70 21.26
C GLY A 455 -27.96 -10.81 20.71
N LYS A 456 -28.28 -10.84 19.41
CA LYS A 456 -28.99 -11.97 18.76
C LYS A 456 -28.07 -13.04 18.17
N LEU A 457 -26.84 -12.68 17.80
CA LEU A 457 -25.84 -13.59 17.24
C LEU A 457 -24.45 -13.21 17.74
N HIS A 458 -23.59 -14.18 18.00
CA HIS A 458 -22.21 -13.91 18.44
C HIS A 458 -21.38 -13.26 17.29
N PRO A 459 -20.44 -12.32 17.56
CA PRO A 459 -19.75 -11.57 16.50
C PRO A 459 -18.94 -12.43 15.52
N ILE A 460 -18.45 -13.60 15.94
CA ILE A 460 -17.67 -14.52 15.08
C ILE A 460 -18.55 -15.21 14.03
N PRO A 461 -19.65 -15.92 14.37
CA PRO A 461 -20.58 -16.43 13.36
C PRO A 461 -21.20 -15.32 12.50
N PHE A 462 -21.52 -14.14 13.09
CA PHE A 462 -21.95 -12.98 12.31
C PHE A 462 -20.90 -12.55 11.26
N SER A 463 -19.62 -12.52 11.62
CA SER A 463 -18.52 -12.19 10.70
C SER A 463 -18.34 -13.25 9.60
N LEU A 464 -18.41 -14.54 9.94
CA LEU A 464 -18.31 -15.64 8.96
C LEU A 464 -19.47 -15.58 7.94
N VAL A 465 -20.70 -15.32 8.38
CA VAL A 465 -21.84 -15.12 7.46
C VAL A 465 -21.66 -13.85 6.62
N ASN A 466 -21.07 -12.77 7.16
CA ASN A 466 -20.75 -11.58 6.37
C ASN A 466 -19.68 -11.87 5.30
N PHE A 467 -18.58 -12.57 5.63
CA PHE A 467 -17.57 -12.97 4.63
C PHE A 467 -18.15 -13.90 3.55
N ALA A 468 -19.00 -14.86 3.94
CA ALA A 468 -19.71 -15.72 2.99
C ALA A 468 -20.65 -14.92 2.07
N GLY A 469 -21.39 -13.95 2.62
CA GLY A 469 -22.22 -13.04 1.84
C GLY A 469 -21.41 -12.19 0.85
N ILE A 470 -20.28 -11.61 1.28
CA ILE A 470 -19.38 -10.84 0.39
C ILE A 470 -18.83 -11.74 -0.74
N PHE A 471 -18.43 -12.97 -0.44
CA PHE A 471 -18.00 -13.95 -1.45
C PHE A 471 -19.11 -14.22 -2.48
N VAL A 472 -20.33 -14.51 -2.03
CA VAL A 472 -21.49 -14.75 -2.90
C VAL A 472 -21.85 -13.52 -3.74
N PHE A 473 -21.91 -12.32 -3.15
CA PHE A 473 -22.19 -11.08 -3.89
C PHE A 473 -21.08 -10.73 -4.89
N SER A 474 -19.82 -11.07 -4.60
CA SER A 474 -18.70 -10.90 -5.55
C SER A 474 -18.83 -11.84 -6.75
N ALA A 475 -19.17 -13.11 -6.50
CA ALA A 475 -19.40 -14.08 -7.57
C ALA A 475 -20.62 -13.69 -8.43
N LEU A 476 -21.75 -13.36 -7.81
CA LEU A 476 -22.96 -12.91 -8.52
C LEU A 476 -22.73 -11.62 -9.31
N GLY A 477 -21.96 -10.67 -8.77
CA GLY A 477 -21.61 -9.42 -9.45
C GLY A 477 -20.73 -9.63 -10.70
N LEU A 478 -19.95 -10.70 -10.74
CA LEU A 478 -19.15 -11.11 -11.92
C LEU A 478 -19.93 -11.99 -12.91
N MET A 479 -21.00 -12.66 -12.46
CA MET A 479 -21.92 -13.41 -13.33
C MET A 479 -22.98 -12.51 -14.00
N MET A 480 -23.24 -11.31 -13.46
CA MET A 480 -24.13 -10.33 -14.06
C MET A 480 -23.48 -9.69 -15.31
N PRO A 481 -24.22 -9.44 -16.41
CA PRO A 481 -23.68 -8.73 -17.57
C PRO A 481 -23.34 -7.28 -17.20
N LEU A 482 -22.05 -7.03 -16.98
CA LEU A 482 -21.49 -5.69 -16.73
C LEU A 482 -21.32 -4.93 -18.06
N PRO A 483 -21.49 -3.58 -18.08
CA PRO A 483 -21.07 -2.74 -19.20
C PRO A 483 -19.59 -2.94 -19.54
N THR A 484 -19.19 -2.69 -20.79
CA THR A 484 -17.80 -2.86 -21.28
C THR A 484 -16.78 -2.17 -20.37
N GLU A 485 -17.03 -0.92 -19.99
CA GLU A 485 -16.14 -0.11 -19.14
C GLU A 485 -15.96 -0.68 -17.73
N TRP A 486 -16.94 -1.48 -17.27
CA TRP A 486 -17.00 -2.09 -15.95
C TRP A 486 -16.67 -3.59 -15.97
N SER A 487 -16.49 -4.18 -17.15
CA SER A 487 -16.14 -5.60 -17.32
C SER A 487 -14.75 -5.93 -16.76
N VAL A 488 -14.46 -7.22 -16.57
CA VAL A 488 -13.11 -7.67 -16.20
C VAL A 488 -12.18 -7.42 -17.38
N ASN A 489 -11.37 -6.36 -17.28
CA ASN A 489 -10.38 -6.00 -18.29
C ASN A 489 -8.98 -6.27 -17.73
N ILE A 490 -8.46 -7.45 -18.07
CA ILE A 490 -7.08 -7.85 -17.81
C ILE A 490 -6.27 -7.51 -19.06
N ASN A 491 -5.22 -6.71 -18.92
CA ASN A 491 -4.30 -6.41 -20.01
C ASN A 491 -3.59 -7.71 -20.43
N MET A 492 -4.05 -8.35 -21.51
CA MET A 492 -3.49 -9.60 -22.02
C MET A 492 -2.20 -9.37 -22.81
N ASP A 493 -1.15 -8.85 -22.16
CA ASP A 493 0.20 -8.95 -22.71
C ASP A 493 0.63 -10.44 -22.67
N PRO A 494 0.91 -11.09 -23.81
CA PRO A 494 1.23 -12.52 -23.82
C PRO A 494 2.53 -12.90 -23.10
N SER A 495 3.39 -11.92 -22.77
CA SER A 495 4.65 -12.12 -22.06
C SER A 495 4.51 -12.10 -20.53
N VAL A 496 3.44 -11.50 -19.99
CA VAL A 496 3.23 -11.34 -18.55
C VAL A 496 2.14 -12.28 -18.05
N ASN A 497 2.48 -13.19 -17.13
CA ASN A 497 1.49 -14.06 -16.49
C ASN A 497 0.71 -13.29 -15.39
N VAL A 498 -0.18 -12.40 -15.82
CA VAL A 498 -1.02 -11.58 -14.92
C VAL A 498 -1.83 -12.45 -13.95
N TRP A 499 -2.29 -13.63 -14.40
CA TRP A 499 -3.07 -14.56 -13.58
C TRP A 499 -2.29 -15.10 -12.38
N SER A 500 -1.00 -15.46 -12.52
CA SER A 500 -0.21 -15.93 -11.37
C SER A 500 0.04 -14.80 -10.37
N GLY A 501 0.36 -13.60 -10.85
CA GLY A 501 0.48 -12.40 -10.02
C GLY A 501 -0.82 -12.07 -9.27
N LEU A 502 -1.97 -12.20 -9.92
CA LEU A 502 -3.28 -11.91 -9.35
C LEU A 502 -3.73 -12.98 -8.33
N ILE A 503 -3.39 -14.26 -8.55
CA ILE A 503 -3.63 -15.35 -7.59
C ILE A 503 -2.75 -15.16 -6.34
N VAL A 504 -1.45 -14.90 -6.51
CA VAL A 504 -0.53 -14.61 -5.39
C VAL A 504 -1.01 -13.38 -4.61
N SER A 505 -1.47 -12.35 -5.31
CA SER A 505 -2.07 -11.16 -4.70
C SER A 505 -3.33 -11.48 -3.90
N GLY A 506 -4.25 -12.29 -4.44
CA GLY A 506 -5.43 -12.77 -3.71
C GLY A 506 -5.09 -13.54 -2.44
N ILE A 507 -4.03 -14.36 -2.46
CA ILE A 507 -3.51 -15.08 -1.29
C ILE A 507 -2.96 -14.11 -0.25
N ILE A 508 -2.10 -13.17 -0.64
CA ILE A 508 -1.52 -12.15 0.27
C ILE A 508 -2.64 -11.34 0.92
N LEU A 509 -3.57 -10.79 0.12
CA LEU A 509 -4.71 -10.02 0.62
C LEU A 509 -5.62 -10.83 1.54
N GLY A 510 -5.83 -12.12 1.25
CA GLY A 510 -6.70 -13.01 2.01
C GLY A 510 -6.12 -13.34 3.39
N ILE A 511 -4.83 -13.71 3.43
CA ILE A 511 -4.07 -13.90 4.66
C ILE A 511 -4.05 -12.61 5.48
N LEU A 512 -3.76 -11.46 4.85
CA LEU A 512 -3.64 -10.17 5.53
C LEU A 512 -4.97 -9.69 6.12
N THR A 513 -6.08 -9.93 5.42
CA THR A 513 -7.45 -9.69 5.91
C THR A 513 -7.74 -10.53 7.16
N LEU A 514 -7.42 -11.83 7.13
CA LEU A 514 -7.63 -12.71 8.27
C LEU A 514 -6.73 -12.40 9.46
N SER A 515 -5.43 -12.16 9.23
CA SER A 515 -4.49 -11.77 10.27
C SER A 515 -4.93 -10.49 10.97
N SER A 516 -5.36 -9.47 10.21
CA SER A 516 -5.92 -8.24 10.78
C SER A 516 -7.19 -8.50 11.59
N TYR A 517 -8.13 -9.31 11.08
CA TYR A 517 -9.37 -9.68 11.77
C TYR A 517 -9.13 -10.44 13.08
N VAL A 518 -8.21 -11.43 13.07
CA VAL A 518 -7.87 -12.23 14.26
C VAL A 518 -7.21 -11.35 15.32
N LEU A 519 -6.25 -10.51 14.93
CA LEU A 519 -5.60 -9.57 15.86
C LEU A 519 -6.60 -8.58 16.45
N ASN A 520 -7.54 -8.03 15.65
CA ASN A 520 -8.61 -7.17 16.16
C ASN A 520 -9.52 -7.92 17.15
N SER A 521 -9.88 -9.17 16.85
CA SER A 521 -10.72 -10.00 17.72
C SER A 521 -10.07 -10.23 19.09
N PHE A 522 -8.77 -10.52 19.12
CA PHE A 522 -8.01 -10.61 20.37
C PHE A 522 -7.80 -9.24 21.05
N ALA A 523 -7.57 -8.16 20.30
CA ALA A 523 -7.45 -6.81 20.82
C ALA A 523 -8.71 -6.36 21.57
N ILE A 524 -9.89 -6.60 20.96
CA ILE A 524 -11.20 -6.36 21.57
C ILE A 524 -11.38 -7.25 22.82
N ARG A 525 -11.04 -8.55 22.74
CA ARG A 525 -11.11 -9.49 23.88
C ARG A 525 -10.24 -9.05 25.07
N PHE A 526 -9.06 -8.48 24.82
CA PHE A 526 -8.10 -8.09 25.86
C PHE A 526 -8.29 -6.65 26.35
N ALA A 527 -8.18 -5.64 25.48
CA ALA A 527 -8.26 -4.22 25.87
C ALA A 527 -9.70 -3.68 25.95
N GLY A 528 -10.66 -4.30 25.26
CA GLY A 528 -12.04 -3.84 25.12
C GLY A 528 -12.26 -2.98 23.86
N ALA A 529 -13.45 -3.09 23.26
CA ALA A 529 -13.76 -2.48 21.96
C ALA A 529 -13.46 -0.98 21.87
N ALA A 530 -13.78 -0.20 22.92
CA ALA A 530 -13.51 1.24 22.93
C ALA A 530 -12.01 1.58 22.93
N ARG A 531 -11.14 0.75 23.55
CA ARG A 531 -9.68 0.95 23.51
C ARG A 531 -9.11 0.54 22.16
N ALA A 532 -9.52 -0.60 21.62
CA ALA A 532 -9.12 -1.05 20.29
C ALA A 532 -9.54 -0.03 19.20
N SER A 533 -10.75 0.54 19.31
CA SER A 533 -11.26 1.56 18.40
C SER A 533 -10.45 2.87 18.40
N ILE A 534 -9.86 3.28 19.53
CA ILE A 534 -8.99 4.46 19.57
C ILE A 534 -7.69 4.19 18.82
N ILE A 535 -7.07 3.02 19.03
CA ILE A 535 -5.87 2.65 18.27
C ILE A 535 -6.19 2.50 16.77
N GLY A 536 -7.38 1.99 16.44
CA GLY A 536 -7.90 1.94 15.07
C GLY A 536 -8.05 3.30 14.37
N THR A 537 -8.11 4.43 15.09
CA THR A 537 -8.13 5.76 14.45
C THR A 537 -6.78 6.15 13.85
N SER A 538 -5.70 5.42 14.14
CA SER A 538 -4.41 5.58 13.46
C SER A 538 -4.40 5.05 12.02
N GLY A 539 -5.44 4.32 11.58
CA GLY A 539 -5.54 3.69 10.25
C GLY A 539 -5.19 4.61 9.05
N PRO A 540 -5.70 5.85 8.95
CA PRO A 540 -5.32 6.77 7.88
C PRO A 540 -3.82 7.13 7.90
N ALA A 541 -3.25 7.38 9.08
CA ALA A 541 -1.83 7.72 9.23
C ALA A 541 -0.90 6.53 9.00
N LEU A 542 -1.28 5.33 9.43
CA LEU A 542 -0.57 4.09 9.10
C LEU A 542 -0.66 3.77 7.61
N THR A 543 -1.81 4.04 6.97
CA THR A 543 -1.95 3.91 5.50
C THR A 543 -1.05 4.92 4.78
N ALA A 544 -0.97 6.18 5.24
CA ALA A 544 -0.03 7.16 4.71
C ALA A 544 1.44 6.73 4.87
N LEU A 545 1.81 6.23 6.05
CA LEU A 545 3.16 5.74 6.32
C LEU A 545 3.55 4.59 5.40
N PHE A 546 2.69 3.58 5.23
CA PHE A 546 2.98 2.47 4.32
C PHE A 546 2.89 2.87 2.85
N ALA A 547 1.99 3.76 2.44
CA ALA A 547 1.90 4.22 1.06
C ALA A 547 3.14 5.03 0.65
N LEU A 548 3.67 5.86 1.55
CA LEU A 548 4.93 6.58 1.38
C LEU A 548 6.14 5.63 1.33
N LEU A 549 6.23 4.67 2.27
CA LEU A 549 7.38 3.75 2.35
C LEU A 549 7.40 2.68 1.26
N VAL A 550 6.23 2.17 0.85
CA VAL A 550 6.12 1.04 -0.10
C VAL A 550 6.00 1.54 -1.54
N ILE A 551 5.19 2.57 -1.81
CA ILE A 551 4.86 3.01 -3.18
C ILE A 551 5.47 4.38 -3.51
N GLY A 552 5.83 5.18 -2.50
CA GLY A 552 6.26 6.56 -2.69
C GLY A 552 5.10 7.55 -2.82
N GLU A 553 3.90 7.26 -2.27
CA GLU A 553 2.81 8.24 -2.23
C GLU A 553 3.18 9.46 -1.34
N VAL A 554 3.69 10.52 -1.96
CA VAL A 554 3.95 11.80 -1.28
C VAL A 554 2.65 12.59 -1.13
N LEU A 555 2.28 12.92 0.11
CA LEU A 555 1.11 13.75 0.42
C LEU A 555 1.52 15.21 0.62
N LEU A 556 0.67 16.13 0.15
CA LEU A 556 0.81 17.57 0.40
C LEU A 556 0.59 17.89 1.88
N LEU A 557 1.25 18.93 2.40
CA LEU A 557 1.09 19.36 3.80
C LEU A 557 -0.37 19.62 4.19
N LYS A 558 -1.19 20.16 3.27
CA LYS A 558 -2.65 20.31 3.49
C LYS A 558 -3.33 18.96 3.78
N GLN A 559 -2.94 17.90 3.08
CA GLN A 559 -3.56 16.58 3.18
C GLN A 559 -3.18 15.91 4.50
N LEU A 560 -1.93 16.09 4.95
CA LEU A 560 -1.48 15.64 6.26
C LEU A 560 -2.24 16.35 7.40
N LEU A 561 -2.46 17.67 7.29
CA LEU A 561 -3.29 18.43 8.23
C LEU A 561 -4.76 17.99 8.21
N GLY A 562 -5.33 17.75 7.02
CA GLY A 562 -6.70 17.25 6.87
C GLY A 562 -6.89 15.88 7.50
N MET A 563 -5.97 14.97 7.26
CA MET A 563 -5.92 13.64 7.89
C MET A 563 -5.79 13.73 9.41
N LEU A 564 -4.94 14.61 9.93
CA LEU A 564 -4.78 14.84 11.37
C LEU A 564 -6.10 15.31 12.01
N LEU A 565 -6.84 16.23 11.37
CA LEU A 565 -8.16 16.69 11.83
C LEU A 565 -9.20 15.55 11.85
N VAL A 566 -9.23 14.69 10.82
CA VAL A 566 -10.08 13.49 10.81
C VAL A 566 -9.72 12.55 11.97
N ILE A 567 -8.44 12.25 12.16
CA ILE A 567 -7.96 11.36 13.23
C ILE A 567 -8.35 11.91 14.61
N ILE A 568 -8.19 13.22 14.85
CA ILE A 568 -8.57 13.88 16.11
C ILE A 568 -10.08 13.78 16.35
N GLY A 569 -10.92 14.03 15.34
CA GLY A 569 -12.37 13.91 15.48
C GLY A 569 -12.84 12.47 15.76
N VAL A 570 -12.27 11.47 15.07
CA VAL A 570 -12.62 10.06 15.27
C VAL A 570 -12.12 9.57 16.64
N ALA A 571 -10.95 10.05 17.08
CA ALA A 571 -10.44 9.81 18.43
C ALA A 571 -11.38 10.43 19.48
N ALA A 572 -11.81 11.68 19.32
CA ALA A 572 -12.73 12.34 20.25
C ALA A 572 -14.06 11.57 20.43
N MET A 573 -14.66 11.07 19.34
CA MET A 573 -15.86 10.22 19.42
C MET A 573 -15.62 8.85 20.09
N SER A 574 -14.44 8.25 19.93
CA SER A 574 -14.13 6.96 20.55
C SER A 574 -13.71 7.11 22.03
N PHE A 575 -13.09 8.22 22.42
CA PHE A 575 -12.91 8.62 23.81
C PHE A 575 -14.25 8.89 24.50
N GLU A 576 -15.16 9.68 23.90
CA GLU A 576 -16.52 9.92 24.41
C GLU A 576 -17.22 8.61 24.76
N ARG A 577 -17.25 7.65 23.81
CA ARG A 577 -17.84 6.32 24.01
C ARG A 577 -17.19 5.52 25.15
N MET A 578 -15.90 5.73 25.45
CA MET A 578 -15.23 5.07 26.57
C MET A 578 -15.60 5.69 27.92
N PHE A 579 -15.67 7.01 28.03
CA PHE A 579 -16.11 7.67 29.26
C PHE A 579 -17.58 7.37 29.54
N ALA A 580 -18.42 7.41 28.50
CA ALA A 580 -19.82 6.97 28.55
C ALA A 580 -19.99 5.47 28.88
N ALA A 581 -18.96 4.63 28.72
CA ALA A 581 -19.03 3.22 29.14
C ALA A 581 -18.76 3.08 30.65
N ARG A 582 -17.72 3.75 31.16
CA ARG A 582 -17.32 3.66 32.59
C ARG A 582 -18.42 4.15 33.53
N GLN A 583 -19.20 5.14 33.11
CA GLN A 583 -20.35 5.67 33.85
C GLN A 583 -21.57 4.72 33.91
N LYS A 584 -21.58 3.58 33.17
CA LYS A 584 -22.67 2.58 33.20
C LYS A 584 -22.34 1.40 34.13
N THR A 585 -21.12 1.38 34.64
CA THR A 585 -20.50 0.30 35.42
C THR A 585 -20.03 0.77 36.80
N SER A 586 -20.49 1.94 37.23
CA SER A 586 -20.20 2.62 38.50
C SER A 586 -21.44 3.36 38.99
#